data_AF-A0A6L5XMC7-F1
#
_entry.id   AF-A0A6L5XMC7-F1
#
_cell.length_a   1.000
_cell.length_b   1.000
_cell.length_c   1.000
_cell.angle_alpha   90.00
_cell.angle_beta   90.00
_cell.angle_gamma   90.00
#
_symmetry.space_group_name_H-M   'P 1'
#
loop_
_entity.id
_entity.type
_entity.pdbx_description
1 polymer ?
#
loop_
_entity_poly.entity_id
_entity_poly.type
_entity_poly.pdbx_seq_one_letter_code
_entity_poly.pdbx_strand_id
1 'polypeptide(L)'
;MRTPFESKTSRCADRISAAPSLDSSRVRLTRPLARRHRAPLRGLILLCWLLLPAASVTADPAPVLVPDMATDVPPDPDAASPDRPSPASGLENAPLPTAGQRGVDREGRAAWTVLEPGLAFGEFQLNDSEARLTALRIDPARFDFLLCTSSQDGGPARSLSDWGEQYDLTAAINASMYLPDGSTSTGYMRQGGHLNNKRLVQRFGAFFVAGPDSPDLPPAAILDRDNPDWRQRIDHYALVVQNYRMINAERRILWAPGGPLYSISAVAQDGGGQILFLHCRAPVEAYAFAQQLLHLPLDVRTVMYVEGGAQAGLLVRSASLRRELAGSHAPSFLVTGNLKAVLPNVLGARRKAAAAVPAPDAPPAERSTPSE
;
A
#
# COMPACT_ATOMS: atom_id res chain seq x y z
N MET A 1 -31.80 46.37 29.76
CA MET A 1 -33.12 45.84 30.17
C MET A 1 -33.14 44.37 29.80
N ARG A 2 -33.14 43.42 30.75
CA ARG A 2 -34.32 42.88 31.47
C ARG A 2 -35.39 42.33 30.52
N THR A 3 -35.32 41.01 30.28
CA THR A 3 -36.34 39.94 30.53
C THR A 3 -37.82 40.35 30.71
N PRO A 4 -38.83 39.47 30.41
CA PRO A 4 -38.84 38.05 30.83
C PRO A 4 -39.66 37.02 29.98
N PHE A 5 -39.71 35.76 30.48
CA PHE A 5 -40.85 34.79 30.60
C PHE A 5 -41.87 34.61 29.44
N GLU A 6 -42.58 33.49 29.25
CA GLU A 6 -42.99 32.41 30.18
C GLU A 6 -43.20 31.05 29.46
N SER A 7 -43.30 29.97 30.23
CA SER A 7 -43.71 28.63 29.82
C SER A 7 -45.24 28.48 29.70
N LYS A 8 -45.71 27.44 28.97
CA LYS A 8 -46.88 26.67 29.42
C LYS A 8 -47.02 25.27 28.84
N THR A 9 -47.39 24.36 29.73
CA THR A 9 -47.78 22.97 29.48
C THR A 9 -49.26 22.87 29.11
N SER A 10 -49.66 21.80 28.42
CA SER A 10 -51.05 21.32 28.42
C SER A 10 -51.08 19.83 28.77
N ARG A 11 -51.86 19.50 29.81
CA ARG A 11 -52.26 18.12 30.11
C ARG A 11 -53.34 17.70 29.12
N CYS A 12 -53.41 16.39 28.84
CA CYS A 12 -54.71 15.75 28.78
C CYS A 12 -54.60 14.38 29.47
N ALA A 13 -55.52 14.11 30.38
CA ALA A 13 -55.68 12.84 31.04
C ALA A 13 -57.17 12.59 31.17
N ASP A 14 -57.64 11.40 30.81
CA ASP A 14 -58.80 10.83 31.46
C ASP A 14 -58.73 9.31 31.48
N ARG A 15 -59.27 8.73 32.56
CA ARG A 15 -59.17 7.33 32.95
C ARG A 15 -60.54 6.85 33.43
N ILE A 16 -61.04 5.75 32.89
CA ILE A 16 -62.12 4.92 33.45
C ILE A 16 -61.73 3.47 33.05
N SER A 17 -61.15 2.60 33.91
CA SER A 17 -61.68 1.92 35.12
C SER A 17 -62.90 1.03 34.81
N ALA A 18 -63.07 -0.21 35.29
CA ALA A 18 -62.43 -0.95 36.37
C ALA A 18 -62.43 -2.49 36.10
N ALA A 19 -61.77 -3.27 36.98
CA ALA A 19 -61.86 -4.74 37.06
C ALA A 19 -62.97 -5.19 38.05
N PRO A 20 -63.26 -6.50 38.21
CA PRO A 20 -62.53 -7.26 39.26
C PRO A 20 -62.23 -8.75 38.95
N SER A 21 -61.50 -9.38 39.87
CA SER A 21 -61.04 -10.79 39.90
C SER A 21 -61.96 -11.74 40.69
N LEU A 22 -61.84 -13.07 40.46
CA LEU A 22 -62.03 -14.24 41.37
C LEU A 22 -61.92 -15.51 40.49
N ASP A 23 -60.88 -16.33 40.55
CA ASP A 23 -60.47 -17.41 41.49
C ASP A 23 -61.22 -18.78 41.40
N SER A 24 -60.39 -19.83 41.41
CA SER A 24 -60.55 -21.28 41.64
C SER A 24 -61.91 -22.02 41.49
N SER A 25 -61.93 -23.12 40.69
CA SER A 25 -62.04 -24.52 41.21
C SER A 25 -62.40 -25.63 40.17
N ARG A 26 -62.07 -26.87 40.54
CA ARG A 26 -62.12 -28.16 39.79
C ARG A 26 -63.54 -28.69 39.50
N VAL A 27 -63.70 -29.58 38.49
CA VAL A 27 -64.30 -30.96 38.54
C VAL A 27 -64.36 -31.58 37.11
N ARG A 28 -64.81 -32.84 36.95
CA ARG A 28 -64.08 -34.00 36.38
C ARG A 28 -65.05 -34.98 35.62
N LEU A 29 -64.50 -36.02 34.95
CA LEU A 29 -65.16 -37.22 34.33
C LEU A 29 -65.54 -37.04 32.82
N THR A 30 -65.46 -38.00 31.87
CA THR A 30 -64.96 -39.40 31.85
C THR A 30 -64.49 -39.89 30.45
N ARG A 31 -63.85 -41.07 30.42
CA ARG A 31 -63.16 -41.87 29.34
C ARG A 31 -64.10 -42.69 28.40
N PRO A 32 -63.61 -43.59 27.48
CA PRO A 32 -62.33 -43.69 26.71
C PRO A 32 -62.50 -44.04 25.20
N LEU A 33 -61.45 -43.92 24.36
CA LEU A 33 -60.55 -45.01 23.86
C LEU A 33 -59.53 -44.45 22.79
N ALA A 34 -58.51 -45.12 22.22
CA ALA A 34 -58.06 -46.53 22.24
C ALA A 34 -56.50 -46.77 22.32
N ARG A 35 -55.82 -47.03 21.19
CA ARG A 35 -54.44 -47.56 21.01
C ARG A 35 -53.59 -46.61 20.14
N ARG A 36 -52.38 -46.14 20.52
CA ARG A 36 -51.08 -46.78 20.87
C ARG A 36 -50.26 -47.27 19.66
N HIS A 37 -49.03 -46.77 19.50
CA HIS A 37 -47.77 -47.54 19.63
C HIS A 37 -46.56 -46.61 19.91
N ARG A 38 -45.40 -47.18 20.30
CA ARG A 38 -44.20 -46.47 20.82
C ARG A 38 -42.95 -46.79 19.98
N ALA A 39 -41.93 -45.93 20.04
CA ALA A 39 -40.51 -46.24 19.76
C ALA A 39 -39.80 -46.75 21.05
N PRO A 40 -38.46 -46.98 21.16
CA PRO A 40 -37.38 -46.93 20.16
C PRO A 40 -36.35 -48.12 20.27
N LEU A 41 -35.12 -47.92 19.73
CA LEU A 41 -33.79 -48.43 20.17
C LEU A 41 -33.06 -49.54 19.36
N ARG A 42 -31.73 -49.35 19.28
CA ARG A 42 -30.61 -50.24 18.87
C ARG A 42 -30.34 -50.43 17.38
N GLY A 43 -29.04 -50.46 17.03
CA GLY A 43 -28.52 -50.78 15.71
C GLY A 43 -27.53 -51.94 15.74
N LEU A 44 -27.06 -52.35 14.58
CA LEU A 44 -25.90 -53.24 14.39
C LEU A 44 -25.25 -52.97 13.02
N ILE A 45 -24.02 -53.42 12.86
CA ILE A 45 -23.12 -53.17 11.72
C ILE A 45 -23.20 -54.35 10.71
N LEU A 46 -22.94 -54.11 9.41
CA LEU A 46 -21.90 -54.77 8.56
C LEU A 46 -22.29 -55.01 7.07
N LEU A 47 -21.43 -54.54 6.14
CA LEU A 47 -21.10 -55.07 4.78
C LEU A 47 -22.22 -55.18 3.68
N CYS A 48 -22.06 -54.98 2.36
CA CYS A 48 -20.94 -54.80 1.41
C CYS A 48 -21.48 -54.74 -0.07
N TRP A 49 -20.65 -54.29 -1.06
CA TRP A 49 -20.87 -54.30 -2.55
C TRP A 49 -22.02 -53.39 -3.09
N LEU A 50 -21.95 -52.67 -4.24
CA LEU A 50 -20.91 -52.50 -5.29
C LEU A 50 -21.20 -51.25 -6.19
N LEU A 51 -20.22 -50.90 -7.05
CA LEU A 51 -20.32 -50.18 -8.36
C LEU A 51 -20.45 -48.64 -8.42
N LEU A 52 -19.55 -48.07 -9.24
CA LEU A 52 -19.50 -46.71 -9.81
C LEU A 52 -20.55 -46.55 -10.95
N PRO A 53 -20.94 -45.32 -11.38
CA PRO A 53 -20.06 -44.47 -12.19
C PRO A 53 -20.15 -42.95 -11.94
N ALA A 54 -19.36 -42.19 -12.71
CA ALA A 54 -19.12 -40.77 -12.58
C ALA A 54 -20.30 -39.86 -12.94
N ALA A 55 -20.34 -38.69 -12.29
CA ALA A 55 -21.03 -37.49 -12.78
C ALA A 55 -20.09 -36.29 -12.65
N SER A 56 -19.80 -35.63 -13.77
CA SER A 56 -18.99 -34.40 -13.83
C SER A 56 -19.80 -33.22 -13.31
N VAL A 57 -19.36 -32.62 -12.20
CA VAL A 57 -19.96 -31.38 -11.67
C VAL A 57 -19.17 -30.18 -12.18
N THR A 58 -19.71 -29.52 -13.21
CA THR A 58 -19.36 -28.12 -13.51
C THR A 58 -20.09 -27.23 -12.52
N ALA A 59 -19.38 -26.69 -11.54
CA ALA A 59 -19.90 -25.66 -10.64
C ALA A 59 -19.31 -24.30 -11.06
N ASP A 60 -20.17 -23.41 -11.57
CA ASP A 60 -19.82 -21.99 -11.68
C ASP A 60 -19.56 -21.42 -10.27
N PRO A 61 -18.44 -20.74 -10.02
CA PRO A 61 -18.25 -20.02 -8.78
C PRO A 61 -19.15 -18.79 -8.75
N ALA A 62 -20.04 -18.73 -7.76
CA ALA A 62 -20.87 -17.56 -7.49
C ALA A 62 -20.00 -16.30 -7.26
N PRO A 63 -20.48 -15.10 -7.63
CA PRO A 63 -19.70 -13.88 -7.50
C PRO A 63 -19.38 -13.59 -6.03
N VAL A 64 -18.09 -13.53 -5.72
CA VAL A 64 -17.60 -13.09 -4.41
C VAL A 64 -17.89 -11.60 -4.27
N LEU A 65 -18.79 -11.22 -3.36
CA LEU A 65 -18.91 -9.82 -2.95
C LEU A 65 -17.61 -9.39 -2.26
N VAL A 66 -16.85 -8.54 -2.93
CA VAL A 66 -15.75 -7.79 -2.31
C VAL A 66 -16.38 -6.67 -1.49
N PRO A 67 -16.08 -6.53 -0.18
CA PRO A 67 -16.55 -5.40 0.62
C PRO A 67 -16.04 -4.08 0.06
N ASP A 68 -16.89 -3.05 0.08
CA ASP A 68 -16.57 -1.72 -0.45
C ASP A 68 -15.56 -1.01 0.48
N MET A 69 -14.28 -1.03 0.09
CA MET A 69 -13.17 -0.43 0.83
C MET A 69 -12.98 1.08 0.52
N ALA A 70 -13.90 1.71 -0.22
CA ALA A 70 -13.75 3.09 -0.69
C ALA A 70 -13.84 4.17 0.41
N THR A 71 -14.19 3.82 1.65
CA THR A 71 -14.48 4.79 2.73
C THR A 71 -13.35 5.05 3.72
N ASP A 72 -12.39 4.14 3.88
CA ASP A 72 -11.28 4.29 4.85
C ASP A 72 -10.11 5.11 4.28
N VAL A 73 -10.43 6.30 3.77
CA VAL A 73 -9.44 7.33 3.45
C VAL A 73 -9.04 8.03 4.75
N PRO A 74 -7.73 8.14 5.10
CA PRO A 74 -7.31 8.85 6.31
C PRO A 74 -7.78 10.32 6.28
N PRO A 75 -8.13 10.91 7.44
CA PRO A 75 -8.73 12.23 7.52
C PRO A 75 -7.84 13.34 6.96
N ASP A 76 -8.49 14.39 6.44
CA ASP A 76 -7.85 15.49 5.71
C ASP A 76 -6.84 16.29 6.59
N PRO A 77 -5.54 16.30 6.25
CA PRO A 77 -4.53 17.05 7.01
C PRO A 77 -4.56 18.56 6.76
N ASP A 78 -5.22 19.02 5.67
CA ASP A 78 -5.42 20.44 5.35
C ASP A 78 -6.75 20.98 5.95
N ALA A 79 -7.55 20.14 6.63
CA ALA A 79 -8.74 20.59 7.35
C ALA A 79 -8.35 21.49 8.54
N ALA A 80 -8.61 22.80 8.39
CA ALA A 80 -8.19 23.81 9.34
C ALA A 80 -9.02 23.79 10.64
N SER A 81 -8.49 23.12 11.67
CA SER A 81 -8.90 23.32 13.07
C SER A 81 -8.00 24.37 13.72
N PRO A 82 -8.55 25.33 14.50
CA PRO A 82 -7.79 26.44 15.08
C PRO A 82 -6.82 26.03 16.20
N ASP A 83 -7.00 24.85 16.81
CA ASP A 83 -6.21 24.36 17.94
C ASP A 83 -5.17 23.29 17.52
N ARG A 84 -4.29 23.60 16.55
CA ARG A 84 -3.15 22.72 16.23
C ARG A 84 -1.97 23.03 17.17
N PRO A 85 -1.49 22.08 18.00
CA PRO A 85 -0.29 22.27 18.79
C PRO A 85 0.97 22.42 17.91
N SER A 86 1.97 23.14 18.43
CA SER A 86 3.19 23.48 17.67
C SER A 86 3.99 22.24 17.21
N PRO A 87 4.62 22.29 16.01
CA PRO A 87 5.15 21.12 15.32
C PRO A 87 6.40 20.46 15.94
N ALA A 88 6.90 20.94 17.08
CA ALA A 88 8.09 20.39 17.75
C ALA A 88 7.77 19.19 18.67
N SER A 89 6.62 19.22 19.37
CA SER A 89 6.34 18.30 20.49
C SER A 89 6.03 16.85 20.10
N GLY A 90 5.94 16.56 18.80
CA GLY A 90 5.73 15.19 18.28
C GLY A 90 7.02 14.39 18.02
N LEU A 91 8.19 15.04 18.06
CA LEU A 91 9.49 14.38 17.87
C LEU A 91 10.21 14.07 19.19
N GLU A 92 9.95 14.83 20.26
CA GLU A 92 10.71 14.74 21.53
C GLU A 92 10.50 13.44 22.33
N ASN A 93 9.48 12.63 22.03
CA ASN A 93 9.10 11.47 22.85
C ASN A 93 9.31 10.09 22.20
N ALA A 94 9.86 10.03 20.98
CA ALA A 94 10.20 8.75 20.33
C ALA A 94 11.69 8.42 20.58
N PRO A 95 12.05 7.18 20.98
CA PRO A 95 13.44 6.81 21.14
C PRO A 95 14.21 6.89 19.81
N LEU A 96 15.41 7.47 19.85
CA LEU A 96 16.38 7.34 18.75
C LEU A 96 16.76 5.86 18.57
N PRO A 97 17.06 5.39 17.34
CA PRO A 97 17.52 4.02 17.13
C PRO A 97 18.83 3.81 17.88
N THR A 98 18.95 2.64 18.51
CA THR A 98 20.14 2.30 19.30
C THR A 98 21.21 1.69 18.38
N ALA A 99 22.48 2.06 18.54
CA ALA A 99 23.57 1.46 17.76
C ALA A 99 23.59 -0.08 17.95
N GLY A 100 23.66 -0.83 16.85
CA GLY A 100 23.50 -2.29 16.85
C GLY A 100 22.05 -2.82 16.86
N GLN A 101 21.03 -1.94 16.84
CA GLN A 101 19.67 -2.31 16.46
C GLN A 101 19.66 -2.88 15.03
N ARG A 102 18.75 -3.82 14.75
CA ARG A 102 18.72 -4.49 13.44
C ARG A 102 18.50 -3.47 12.31
N GLY A 103 19.48 -3.34 11.42
CA GLY A 103 19.51 -2.36 10.33
C GLY A 103 20.39 -1.12 10.61
N VAL A 104 20.96 -0.99 11.81
CA VAL A 104 21.87 0.10 12.19
C VAL A 104 23.21 -0.49 12.62
N ASP A 105 24.31 0.01 12.06
CA ASP A 105 25.66 -0.47 12.40
C ASP A 105 26.13 0.04 13.78
N ARG A 106 27.37 -0.31 14.16
CA ARG A 106 27.94 0.12 15.46
C ARG A 106 28.26 1.61 15.50
N GLU A 107 28.36 2.24 14.33
CA GLU A 107 28.65 3.66 14.15
C GLU A 107 27.35 4.49 14.00
N GLY A 108 26.17 3.88 14.15
CA GLY A 108 24.86 4.54 14.07
C GLY A 108 24.35 4.78 12.64
N ARG A 109 25.00 4.21 11.62
CA ARG A 109 24.64 4.39 10.20
C ARG A 109 23.72 3.27 9.72
N ALA A 110 23.02 3.49 8.61
CA ALA A 110 22.20 2.46 7.99
C ALA A 110 23.06 1.29 7.47
N ALA A 111 22.81 0.09 7.98
CA ALA A 111 23.49 -1.15 7.62
C ALA A 111 22.97 -1.69 6.27
N TRP A 112 23.46 -1.09 5.18
CA TRP A 112 23.12 -1.45 3.81
C TRP A 112 23.92 -2.65 3.29
N THR A 113 23.22 -3.67 2.78
CA THR A 113 23.81 -4.71 1.92
C THR A 113 23.78 -4.22 0.48
N VAL A 114 24.94 -3.93 -0.12
CA VAL A 114 25.03 -3.62 -1.56
C VAL A 114 24.73 -4.90 -2.35
N LEU A 115 23.73 -4.86 -3.22
CA LEU A 115 23.34 -5.99 -4.06
C LEU A 115 24.10 -5.96 -5.39
N GLU A 116 24.25 -4.75 -5.96
CA GLU A 116 24.95 -4.43 -7.20
C GLU A 116 25.20 -2.90 -7.27
N PRO A 117 26.05 -2.38 -8.18
CA PRO A 117 26.33 -0.94 -8.26
C PRO A 117 25.06 -0.10 -8.45
N GLY A 118 24.79 0.78 -7.49
CA GLY A 118 23.59 1.63 -7.48
C GLY A 118 22.33 0.96 -6.90
N LEU A 119 22.42 -0.24 -6.33
CA LEU A 119 21.32 -0.90 -5.62
C LEU A 119 21.78 -1.48 -4.28
N ALA A 120 21.17 -1.02 -3.19
CA ALA A 120 21.38 -1.55 -1.86
C ALA A 120 20.06 -1.97 -1.19
N PHE A 121 20.13 -2.94 -0.31
CA PHE A 121 19.03 -3.50 0.46
C PHE A 121 19.29 -3.38 1.96
N GLY A 122 18.26 -3.06 2.74
CA GLY A 122 18.34 -2.98 4.20
C GLY A 122 17.05 -3.48 4.87
N GLU A 123 17.21 -4.10 6.03
CA GLU A 123 16.10 -4.47 6.93
C GLU A 123 16.28 -3.76 8.26
N PHE A 124 15.38 -2.81 8.56
CA PHE A 124 15.41 -1.96 9.74
C PHE A 124 14.29 -2.37 10.69
N GLN A 125 14.62 -2.59 11.96
CA GLN A 125 13.61 -2.75 13.01
C GLN A 125 13.02 -1.38 13.35
N LEU A 126 11.70 -1.30 13.35
CA LEU A 126 10.97 -0.13 13.83
C LEU A 126 10.77 -0.28 15.35
N ASN A 127 10.80 0.82 16.10
CA ASN A 127 10.68 0.75 17.56
C ASN A 127 9.28 0.28 17.99
N ASP A 128 9.19 -0.17 19.25
CA ASP A 128 7.96 -0.54 19.95
C ASP A 128 7.11 -1.65 19.31
N SER A 129 7.67 -2.40 18.34
CA SER A 129 6.99 -3.52 17.69
C SER A 129 7.97 -4.53 17.06
N GLU A 130 7.47 -5.72 16.72
CA GLU A 130 8.16 -6.67 15.82
C GLU A 130 8.15 -6.20 14.34
N ALA A 131 7.70 -4.97 14.07
CA ALA A 131 7.62 -4.44 12.71
C ALA A 131 9.01 -4.21 12.12
N ARG A 132 9.12 -4.51 10.82
CA ARG A 132 10.35 -4.34 10.05
C ARG A 132 10.06 -3.58 8.79
N LEU A 133 10.82 -2.50 8.59
CA LEU A 133 10.96 -1.84 7.30
C LEU A 133 11.97 -2.63 6.47
N THR A 134 11.56 -3.06 5.29
CA THR A 134 12.48 -3.38 4.20
C THR A 134 12.64 -2.15 3.33
N ALA A 135 13.87 -1.78 3.01
CA ALA A 135 14.17 -0.70 2.08
C ALA A 135 15.09 -1.19 0.96
N LEU A 136 14.81 -0.75 -0.26
CA LEU A 136 15.78 -0.71 -1.36
C LEU A 136 16.19 0.74 -1.57
N ARG A 137 17.50 1.01 -1.65
CA ARG A 137 18.04 2.31 -2.08
C ARG A 137 18.61 2.17 -3.49
N ILE A 138 18.12 3.01 -4.39
CA ILE A 138 18.27 2.90 -5.84
C ILE A 138 18.88 4.20 -6.36
N ASP A 139 19.99 4.09 -7.07
CA ASP A 139 20.71 5.22 -7.66
C ASP A 139 20.09 5.62 -9.02
N PRO A 140 19.45 6.81 -9.14
CA PRO A 140 18.89 7.28 -10.40
C PRO A 140 19.95 7.57 -11.47
N ALA A 141 21.25 7.59 -11.13
CA ALA A 141 22.32 7.60 -12.11
C ALA A 141 22.51 6.24 -12.81
N ARG A 142 22.18 5.12 -12.13
CA ARG A 142 22.39 3.74 -12.61
C ARG A 142 21.12 3.01 -13.06
N PHE A 143 19.97 3.44 -12.58
CA PHE A 143 18.67 2.85 -12.90
C PHE A 143 17.74 3.83 -13.61
N ASP A 144 17.04 3.35 -14.63
CA ASP A 144 15.86 4.01 -15.20
C ASP A 144 14.64 3.60 -14.39
N PHE A 145 13.70 4.53 -14.21
CA PHE A 145 12.41 4.23 -13.61
C PHE A 145 11.33 4.12 -14.67
N LEU A 146 10.49 3.08 -14.55
CA LEU A 146 9.41 2.79 -15.48
C LEU A 146 8.10 2.66 -14.71
N LEU A 147 7.05 3.23 -15.26
CA LEU A 147 5.68 3.00 -14.85
C LEU A 147 5.11 1.89 -15.75
N CYS A 148 4.81 0.74 -15.17
CA CYS A 148 4.17 -0.39 -15.86
C CYS A 148 2.68 -0.37 -15.50
N THR A 149 1.78 -0.35 -16.50
CA THR A 149 0.33 -0.28 -16.24
C THR A 149 -0.47 -1.25 -17.10
N SER A 150 -1.43 -1.95 -16.50
CA SER A 150 -2.40 -2.80 -17.21
C SER A 150 -3.17 -2.03 -18.28
N SER A 151 -3.44 -0.74 -18.05
CA SER A 151 -4.09 0.15 -19.02
C SER A 151 -3.24 0.49 -20.24
N GLN A 152 -1.91 0.37 -20.18
CA GLN A 152 -1.02 0.50 -21.33
C GLN A 152 -0.86 -0.82 -22.08
N ASP A 153 -0.83 -1.93 -21.35
CA ASP A 153 -0.62 -3.28 -21.90
C ASP A 153 -1.89 -3.87 -22.56
N GLY A 154 -3.07 -3.35 -22.22
CA GLY A 154 -4.35 -3.97 -22.60
C GLY A 154 -4.61 -5.32 -21.92
N GLY A 155 -3.91 -5.61 -20.80
CA GLY A 155 -3.95 -6.88 -20.08
C GLY A 155 -4.45 -6.76 -18.64
N PRO A 156 -4.63 -7.89 -17.92
CA PRO A 156 -5.04 -7.87 -16.52
C PRO A 156 -3.95 -7.31 -15.59
N ALA A 157 -4.31 -7.08 -14.32
CA ALA A 157 -3.33 -6.88 -13.25
C ALA A 157 -2.45 -8.14 -13.08
N ARG A 158 -1.19 -7.95 -12.70
CA ARG A 158 -0.20 -9.05 -12.57
C ARG A 158 0.54 -8.99 -11.24
N SER A 159 1.18 -10.08 -10.81
CA SER A 159 2.04 -10.04 -9.61
C SER A 159 3.29 -9.21 -9.84
N LEU A 160 3.95 -8.75 -8.78
CA LEU A 160 5.19 -7.99 -8.92
C LEU A 160 6.27 -8.81 -9.65
N SER A 161 6.36 -10.12 -9.41
CA SER A 161 7.28 -10.99 -10.16
C SER A 161 7.00 -10.97 -11.66
N ASP A 162 5.74 -11.07 -12.09
CA ASP A 162 5.38 -11.13 -13.51
C ASP A 162 5.72 -9.81 -14.22
N TRP A 163 5.39 -8.68 -13.58
CA TRP A 163 5.81 -7.35 -14.04
C TRP A 163 7.32 -7.23 -14.14
N GLY A 164 8.04 -7.74 -13.13
CA GLY A 164 9.50 -7.73 -13.09
C GLY A 164 10.14 -8.62 -14.15
N GLU A 165 9.51 -9.70 -14.56
CA GLU A 165 9.95 -10.55 -15.67
C GLU A 165 9.65 -9.92 -17.03
N GLN A 166 8.43 -9.41 -17.23
CA GLN A 166 8.02 -8.80 -18.50
C GLN A 166 8.82 -7.53 -18.84
N TYR A 167 9.18 -6.70 -17.85
CA TYR A 167 9.85 -5.41 -18.05
C TYR A 167 11.35 -5.40 -17.67
N ASP A 168 11.91 -6.56 -17.31
CA ASP A 168 13.23 -6.72 -16.69
C ASP A 168 13.48 -5.77 -15.49
N LEU A 169 12.48 -5.65 -14.61
CA LEU A 169 12.62 -4.81 -13.42
C LEU A 169 13.54 -5.50 -12.41
N THR A 170 14.53 -4.74 -11.94
CA THR A 170 15.44 -5.14 -10.85
C THR A 170 14.84 -4.83 -9.49
N ALA A 171 14.02 -3.78 -9.40
CA ALA A 171 13.18 -3.50 -8.25
C ALA A 171 11.79 -3.06 -8.70
N ALA A 172 10.75 -3.33 -7.92
CA ALA A 172 9.40 -2.84 -8.21
C ALA A 172 8.57 -2.64 -6.93
N ILE A 173 7.69 -1.65 -6.94
CA ILE A 173 6.77 -1.28 -5.85
C ILE A 173 5.45 -0.81 -6.46
N ASN A 174 4.35 -0.81 -5.69
CA ASN A 174 3.09 -0.19 -6.10
C ASN A 174 3.31 1.22 -6.65
N ALA A 175 2.72 1.57 -7.80
CA ALA A 175 2.76 2.96 -8.27
C ALA A 175 1.79 3.83 -7.46
N SER A 176 0.56 3.36 -7.27
CA SER A 176 -0.47 4.03 -6.47
C SER A 176 -1.64 3.09 -6.15
N MET A 177 -2.44 3.47 -5.15
CA MET A 177 -3.86 3.11 -5.06
C MET A 177 -4.59 3.37 -6.38
N TYR A 178 -5.54 2.50 -6.70
CA TYR A 178 -6.34 2.51 -7.92
C TYR A 178 -7.86 2.57 -7.61
N LEU A 179 -8.65 2.93 -8.61
CA LEU A 179 -10.11 3.07 -8.53
C LEU A 179 -10.81 1.68 -8.55
N PRO A 180 -12.12 1.61 -8.24
CA PRO A 180 -12.89 0.35 -8.28
C PRO A 180 -12.96 -0.34 -9.66
N ASP A 181 -12.47 0.31 -10.73
CA ASP A 181 -12.27 -0.32 -12.04
C ASP A 181 -11.07 -1.29 -12.08
N GLY A 182 -10.29 -1.37 -10.99
CA GLY A 182 -9.14 -2.25 -10.87
C GLY A 182 -7.93 -1.82 -11.69
N SER A 183 -7.89 -0.59 -12.23
CA SER A 183 -6.88 -0.19 -13.22
C SER A 183 -6.46 1.28 -13.16
N THR A 184 -7.40 2.22 -13.02
CA THR A 184 -7.09 3.66 -13.07
C THR A 184 -6.51 4.12 -11.74
N SER A 185 -5.38 4.84 -11.74
CA SER A 185 -4.81 5.45 -10.55
C SER A 185 -5.81 6.38 -9.85
N THR A 186 -5.76 6.44 -8.52
CA THR A 186 -6.54 7.43 -7.76
C THR A 186 -6.10 8.88 -8.03
N GLY A 187 -4.84 9.10 -8.40
CA GLY A 187 -4.21 10.40 -8.66
C GLY A 187 -3.78 10.59 -10.11
N TYR A 188 -3.08 11.70 -10.40
CA TYR A 188 -2.49 11.91 -11.73
C TYR A 188 -1.39 10.89 -12.02
N MET A 189 -1.44 10.24 -13.18
CA MET A 189 -0.49 9.19 -13.54
C MET A 189 -0.28 9.15 -15.06
N ARG A 190 0.98 9.31 -15.50
CA ARG A 190 1.38 9.21 -16.92
C ARG A 190 2.81 8.68 -17.11
N GLN A 191 3.07 8.17 -18.31
CA GLN A 191 4.40 7.89 -18.83
C GLN A 191 4.45 8.10 -20.35
N GLY A 192 5.29 9.03 -20.80
CA GLY A 192 5.40 9.41 -22.20
C GLY A 192 4.04 9.84 -22.75
N GLY A 193 3.62 9.24 -23.87
CA GLY A 193 2.29 9.46 -24.45
C GLY A 193 1.13 8.73 -23.75
N HIS A 194 1.39 7.82 -22.81
CA HIS A 194 0.33 7.10 -22.08
C HIS A 194 -0.12 7.85 -20.83
N LEU A 195 -1.43 8.05 -20.71
CA LEU A 195 -2.06 8.78 -19.61
C LEU A 195 -3.07 7.85 -18.91
N ASN A 196 -2.64 7.22 -17.81
CA ASN A 196 -3.50 6.36 -17.00
C ASN A 196 -4.60 7.17 -16.30
N ASN A 197 -4.25 8.33 -15.72
CA ASN A 197 -5.24 9.26 -15.17
C ASN A 197 -4.79 10.72 -15.31
N LYS A 198 -5.68 11.55 -15.88
CA LYS A 198 -5.48 12.99 -16.10
C LYS A 198 -5.81 13.88 -14.88
N ARG A 199 -6.41 13.34 -13.82
CA ARG A 199 -6.90 14.13 -12.68
C ARG A 199 -5.78 14.41 -11.67
N LEU A 200 -5.30 15.66 -11.66
CA LEU A 200 -4.52 16.18 -10.53
C LEU A 200 -5.40 16.27 -9.28
N VAL A 201 -5.06 15.51 -8.23
CA VAL A 201 -5.77 15.47 -6.95
C VAL A 201 -5.11 16.44 -5.98
N GLN A 202 -5.86 17.42 -5.48
CA GLN A 202 -5.34 18.50 -4.62
C GLN A 202 -4.71 17.98 -3.33
N ARG A 203 -5.34 17.00 -2.66
CA ARG A 203 -4.89 16.45 -1.37
C ARG A 203 -3.65 15.53 -1.43
N PHE A 204 -3.21 15.12 -2.62
CA PHE A 204 -2.12 14.15 -2.76
C PHE A 204 -0.75 14.82 -2.58
N GLY A 205 -0.40 15.76 -3.46
CA GLY A 205 0.70 16.69 -3.20
C GLY A 205 2.14 16.18 -3.28
N ALA A 206 2.39 14.87 -3.37
CA ALA A 206 3.69 14.34 -3.80
C ALA A 206 3.60 13.83 -5.24
N PHE A 207 4.70 14.00 -5.99
CA PHE A 207 4.84 13.57 -7.37
C PHE A 207 6.18 12.87 -7.54
N PHE A 208 6.17 11.54 -7.67
CA PHE A 208 7.35 10.85 -8.19
C PHE A 208 7.48 11.16 -9.68
N VAL A 209 8.68 11.57 -10.09
CA VAL A 209 8.99 11.96 -11.47
C VAL A 209 10.27 11.27 -11.95
N ALA A 210 10.32 10.90 -13.23
CA ALA A 210 11.52 10.32 -13.84
C ALA A 210 11.59 10.53 -15.37
N GLY A 211 12.80 10.43 -15.91
CA GLY A 211 13.08 10.65 -17.34
C GLY A 211 12.90 12.11 -17.75
N PRO A 212 13.77 13.03 -17.31
CA PRO A 212 13.68 14.44 -17.65
C PRO A 212 13.97 14.71 -19.14
N ASP A 213 13.46 15.84 -19.64
CA ASP A 213 13.74 16.38 -20.97
C ASP A 213 15.08 17.14 -21.08
N SER A 214 15.67 17.51 -19.93
CA SER A 214 16.94 18.23 -19.81
C SER A 214 17.94 17.49 -18.91
N PRO A 215 19.25 17.48 -19.25
CA PRO A 215 20.30 16.91 -18.39
C PRO A 215 20.53 17.70 -17.09
N ASP A 216 20.04 18.95 -16.99
CA ASP A 216 20.17 19.77 -15.78
C ASP A 216 19.19 19.36 -14.66
N LEU A 217 18.22 18.48 -14.97
CA LEU A 217 17.23 17.97 -14.03
C LEU A 217 17.64 16.61 -13.46
N PRO A 218 17.35 16.31 -12.17
CA PRO A 218 17.60 15.00 -11.59
C PRO A 218 16.93 13.88 -12.41
N PRO A 219 17.59 12.75 -12.71
CA PRO A 219 17.01 11.69 -13.55
C PRO A 219 15.73 11.06 -12.97
N ALA A 220 15.58 11.09 -11.65
CA ALA A 220 14.34 10.89 -10.93
C ALA A 220 14.32 11.72 -9.63
N ALA A 221 13.13 12.07 -9.14
CA ALA A 221 12.93 12.82 -7.90
C ALA A 221 11.51 12.60 -7.32
N ILE A 222 11.28 13.09 -6.09
CA ILE A 222 9.93 13.32 -5.57
C ILE A 222 9.73 14.83 -5.37
N LEU A 223 8.88 15.42 -6.21
CA LEU A 223 8.47 16.82 -6.09
C LEU A 223 7.33 16.94 -5.07
N ASP A 224 7.37 17.98 -4.23
CA ASP A 224 6.31 18.31 -3.28
C ASP A 224 5.54 19.56 -3.76
N ARG A 225 4.22 19.60 -3.53
CA ARG A 225 3.35 20.74 -3.81
C ARG A 225 3.72 22.03 -3.06
N ASP A 226 4.53 21.96 -2.01
CA ASP A 226 5.08 23.13 -1.31
C ASP A 226 6.14 23.88 -2.14
N ASN A 227 6.77 23.24 -3.14
CA ASN A 227 7.69 23.90 -4.05
C ASN A 227 6.89 24.71 -5.09
N PRO A 228 7.04 26.05 -5.19
CA PRO A 228 6.17 26.88 -6.04
C PRO A 228 6.19 26.48 -7.53
N ASP A 229 7.31 25.93 -8.02
CA ASP A 229 7.49 25.55 -9.42
C ASP A 229 6.95 24.14 -9.74
N TRP A 230 6.37 23.41 -8.76
CA TRP A 230 6.06 21.97 -8.92
C TRP A 230 5.25 21.66 -10.18
N ARG A 231 4.32 22.56 -10.56
CA ARG A 231 3.48 22.43 -11.77
C ARG A 231 4.29 22.47 -13.04
N GLN A 232 5.21 23.42 -13.18
CA GLN A 232 6.09 23.51 -14.35
C GLN A 232 7.08 22.34 -14.34
N ARG A 233 7.63 21.99 -13.17
CA ARG A 233 8.60 20.91 -13.04
C ARG A 233 8.05 19.55 -13.48
N ILE A 234 6.80 19.19 -13.17
CA ILE A 234 6.24 17.90 -13.61
C ILE A 234 6.12 17.78 -15.13
N ASP A 235 6.00 18.88 -15.88
CA ASP A 235 5.88 18.84 -17.34
C ASP A 235 7.19 18.45 -18.02
N HIS A 236 8.34 18.75 -17.40
CA HIS A 236 9.68 18.42 -17.88
C HIS A 236 10.10 16.95 -17.68
N TYR A 237 9.22 16.09 -17.15
CA TYR A 237 9.49 14.67 -16.94
C TYR A 237 8.58 13.80 -17.79
N ALA A 238 9.10 12.69 -18.33
CA ALA A 238 8.34 11.72 -19.11
C ALA A 238 7.38 10.88 -18.24
N LEU A 239 7.82 10.48 -17.04
CA LEU A 239 7.05 9.73 -16.05
C LEU A 239 6.63 10.66 -14.92
N VAL A 240 5.33 10.66 -14.57
CA VAL A 240 4.80 11.33 -13.38
C VAL A 240 3.77 10.45 -12.70
N VAL A 241 3.94 10.21 -11.39
CA VAL A 241 2.97 9.50 -10.53
C VAL A 241 2.68 10.36 -9.31
N GLN A 242 1.42 10.73 -9.13
CA GLN A 242 0.95 11.53 -8.00
C GLN A 242 0.32 10.65 -6.92
N ASN A 243 0.74 10.83 -5.66
CA ASN A 243 0.09 10.21 -4.50
C ASN A 243 0.27 11.06 -3.23
N TYR A 244 -0.24 10.60 -2.08
CA TYR A 244 -0.17 11.34 -0.83
C TYR A 244 1.27 11.57 -0.36
N ARG A 245 1.62 12.84 -0.11
CA ARG A 245 2.79 13.22 0.69
C ARG A 245 2.57 12.80 2.15
N MET A 246 3.49 12.00 2.68
CA MET A 246 3.56 11.62 4.10
C MET A 246 4.53 12.52 4.85
N ILE A 247 5.67 12.81 4.22
CA ILE A 247 6.74 13.69 4.72
C ILE A 247 7.16 14.63 3.59
N ASN A 248 7.24 15.94 3.85
CA ASN A 248 7.73 16.94 2.89
C ASN A 248 9.23 17.23 3.04
N ALA A 249 9.80 18.00 2.11
CA ALA A 249 11.24 18.30 2.03
C ALA A 249 11.86 18.90 3.32
N GLU A 250 11.08 19.63 4.14
CA GLU A 250 11.52 20.11 5.47
C GLU A 250 11.44 19.04 6.58
N ARG A 251 11.25 17.77 6.20
CA ARG A 251 11.10 16.60 7.08
C ARG A 251 9.92 16.71 8.05
N ARG A 252 8.86 17.44 7.69
CA ARG A 252 7.63 17.53 8.48
C ARG A 252 6.71 16.36 8.13
N ILE A 253 6.23 15.64 9.14
CA ILE A 253 5.15 14.66 8.96
C ILE A 253 3.86 15.43 8.76
N LEU A 254 3.11 15.04 7.73
CA LEU A 254 1.93 15.80 7.28
C LEU A 254 0.61 15.14 7.64
N TRP A 255 0.63 13.86 8.02
CA TRP A 255 -0.55 13.13 8.45
C TRP A 255 -0.75 13.28 9.96
N ALA A 256 -1.99 13.17 10.43
CA ALA A 256 -2.31 13.18 11.85
C ALA A 256 -2.20 11.77 12.46
N PRO A 257 -1.94 11.65 13.78
CA PRO A 257 -2.04 10.38 14.50
C PRO A 257 -3.50 9.92 14.69
N GLY A 258 -3.68 8.68 15.11
CA GLY A 258 -4.98 8.00 15.28
C GLY A 258 -5.46 7.24 14.04
N GLY A 259 -4.59 6.98 13.08
CA GLY A 259 -4.94 6.28 11.84
C GLY A 259 -5.15 4.76 12.00
N PRO A 260 -5.82 4.10 11.03
CA PRO A 260 -5.89 2.64 10.94
C PRO A 260 -4.50 2.01 10.72
N LEU A 261 -4.37 0.72 11.10
CA LEU A 261 -3.13 -0.05 10.95
C LEU A 261 -3.10 -0.81 9.63
N TYR A 262 -2.08 -0.58 8.81
CA TYR A 262 -1.91 -1.26 7.52
C TYR A 262 -0.45 -1.72 7.32
N SER A 263 -0.25 -2.76 6.52
CA SER A 263 1.02 -2.91 5.81
C SER A 263 1.21 -1.68 4.91
N ILE A 264 2.43 -1.19 4.73
CA ILE A 264 2.70 0.08 4.03
C ILE A 264 3.72 -0.15 2.91
N SER A 265 3.41 0.37 1.72
CA SER A 265 4.37 0.66 0.66
C SER A 265 4.51 2.18 0.49
N ALA A 266 5.74 2.67 0.46
CA ALA A 266 6.06 4.07 0.24
C ALA A 266 7.28 4.24 -0.68
N VAL A 267 7.35 5.35 -1.41
CA VAL A 267 8.51 5.75 -2.20
C VAL A 267 9.08 7.01 -1.57
N ALA A 268 10.38 7.05 -1.33
CA ALA A 268 11.05 8.19 -0.71
C ALA A 268 12.26 8.67 -1.53
N GLN A 269 12.73 9.87 -1.24
CA GLN A 269 14.01 10.39 -1.72
C GLN A 269 14.88 10.76 -0.52
N ASP A 270 16.14 10.32 -0.49
CA ASP A 270 17.11 10.70 0.55
C ASP A 270 17.86 12.00 0.22
N GLY A 271 18.63 12.52 1.18
CA GLY A 271 19.43 13.73 1.00
C GLY A 271 20.57 13.60 -0.02
N GLY A 272 20.92 12.37 -0.45
CA GLY A 272 21.82 12.09 -1.56
C GLY A 272 21.11 12.02 -2.92
N GLY A 273 19.80 12.30 -2.97
CA GLY A 273 18.98 12.22 -4.16
C GLY A 273 18.64 10.79 -4.60
N GLN A 274 19.01 9.77 -3.83
CA GLN A 274 18.69 8.37 -4.13
C GLN A 274 17.19 8.12 -3.94
N ILE A 275 16.61 7.24 -4.74
CA ILE A 275 15.22 6.82 -4.60
C ILE A 275 15.17 5.60 -3.69
N LEU A 276 14.27 5.62 -2.71
CA LEU A 276 14.05 4.51 -1.79
C LEU A 276 12.68 3.90 -2.03
N PHE A 277 12.63 2.58 -2.25
CA PHE A 277 11.38 1.81 -2.17
C PHE A 277 11.28 1.19 -0.78
N LEU A 278 10.23 1.55 -0.05
CA LEU A 278 10.05 1.25 1.38
C LEU A 278 8.82 0.35 1.56
N HIS A 279 8.97 -0.73 2.34
CA HIS A 279 7.87 -1.66 2.62
C HIS A 279 7.88 -2.14 4.08
N CYS A 280 6.78 -1.94 4.80
CA CYS A 280 6.52 -2.54 6.10
C CYS A 280 5.41 -3.59 5.97
N ARG A 281 5.73 -4.87 6.26
CA ARG A 281 4.73 -5.94 6.21
C ARG A 281 3.78 -5.92 7.40
N ALA A 282 4.29 -5.66 8.61
CA ALA A 282 3.47 -5.62 9.80
C ALA A 282 2.45 -4.46 9.72
N PRO A 283 1.18 -4.66 10.12
CA PRO A 283 0.23 -3.57 10.24
C PRO A 283 0.72 -2.52 11.24
N VAL A 284 0.98 -1.31 10.75
CA VAL A 284 1.44 -0.17 11.53
C VAL A 284 0.62 1.07 11.18
N GLU A 285 0.58 2.02 12.10
CA GLU A 285 -0.02 3.32 11.84
C GLU A 285 0.90 4.15 10.94
N ALA A 286 0.35 4.82 9.93
CA ALA A 286 1.13 5.63 8.99
C ALA A 286 1.88 6.80 9.66
N TYR A 287 1.32 7.43 10.70
CA TYR A 287 1.99 8.48 11.48
C TYR A 287 3.21 7.93 12.24
N ALA A 288 3.03 6.83 12.97
CA ALA A 288 4.11 6.16 13.68
C ALA A 288 5.21 5.67 12.71
N PHE A 289 4.82 5.10 11.56
CA PHE A 289 5.77 4.73 10.50
C PHE A 289 6.57 5.95 10.00
N ALA A 290 5.91 7.08 9.75
CA ALA A 290 6.57 8.33 9.34
C ALA A 290 7.56 8.85 10.41
N GLN A 291 7.19 8.79 11.69
CA GLN A 291 8.10 9.11 12.79
C GLN A 291 9.33 8.19 12.76
N GLN A 292 9.14 6.86 12.68
CA GLN A 292 10.25 5.92 12.68
C GLN A 292 11.19 6.14 11.47
N LEU A 293 10.66 6.45 10.28
CA LEU A 293 11.48 6.81 9.11
C LEU A 293 12.39 8.02 9.34
N LEU A 294 11.94 9.03 10.10
CA LEU A 294 12.74 10.22 10.41
C LEU A 294 13.84 9.96 11.44
N HIS A 295 13.66 8.96 12.31
CA HIS A 295 14.64 8.56 13.33
C HIS A 295 15.69 7.60 12.76
N LEU A 296 15.34 6.78 11.76
CA LEU A 296 16.31 5.88 11.10
C LEU A 296 17.39 6.66 10.32
N PRO A 297 18.64 6.15 10.26
CA PRO A 297 19.75 6.75 9.53
C PRO A 297 19.66 6.58 8.00
N LEU A 298 18.46 6.73 7.44
CA LEU A 298 18.14 6.67 6.01
C LEU A 298 18.27 8.03 5.30
N ASP A 299 18.31 9.12 6.08
CA ASP A 299 18.25 10.51 5.62
C ASP A 299 17.12 10.84 4.63
N VAL A 300 15.93 10.25 4.83
CA VAL A 300 14.75 10.59 4.01
C VAL A 300 14.42 12.08 4.08
N ARG A 301 14.07 12.65 2.92
CA ARG A 301 13.67 14.05 2.77
C ARG A 301 12.20 14.13 2.43
N THR A 302 11.79 13.55 1.31
CA THR A 302 10.38 13.49 0.89
C THR A 302 9.92 12.04 0.90
N VAL A 303 8.71 11.76 1.40
CA VAL A 303 8.10 10.42 1.42
C VAL A 303 6.69 10.50 0.83
N MET A 304 6.46 9.74 -0.24
CA MET A 304 5.18 9.53 -0.88
C MET A 304 4.62 8.16 -0.49
N TYR A 305 3.46 8.14 0.18
CA TYR A 305 2.72 6.89 0.42
C TYR A 305 2.14 6.39 -0.91
N VAL A 306 2.34 5.12 -1.27
CA VAL A 306 1.83 4.59 -2.55
C VAL A 306 0.65 3.64 -2.39
N GLU A 307 0.71 2.70 -1.45
CA GLU A 307 -0.32 1.67 -1.25
C GLU A 307 -0.24 1.06 0.16
N GLY A 308 -1.34 0.46 0.63
CA GLY A 308 -1.40 -0.24 1.90
C GLY A 308 -2.06 -1.63 1.89
N GLY A 309 -2.21 -2.19 3.09
CA GLY A 309 -2.95 -3.42 3.35
C GLY A 309 -2.39 -4.63 2.59
N ALA A 310 -3.27 -5.50 2.10
CA ALA A 310 -2.85 -6.70 1.37
C ALA A 310 -2.19 -6.40 0.01
N GLN A 311 -2.39 -5.21 -0.56
CA GLN A 311 -1.83 -4.83 -1.87
C GLN A 311 -0.44 -4.21 -1.78
N ALA A 312 -0.01 -3.71 -0.61
CA ALA A 312 1.35 -3.26 -0.40
C ALA A 312 2.34 -4.38 -0.79
N GLY A 313 3.33 -4.08 -1.64
CA GLY A 313 4.35 -5.04 -2.02
C GLY A 313 5.65 -4.40 -2.48
N LEU A 314 6.72 -5.19 -2.44
CA LEU A 314 8.07 -4.80 -2.84
C LEU A 314 8.80 -5.98 -3.47
N LEU A 315 9.40 -5.76 -4.64
CA LEU A 315 10.18 -6.73 -5.38
C LEU A 315 11.64 -6.29 -5.45
N VAL A 316 12.54 -7.27 -5.33
CA VAL A 316 13.94 -7.17 -5.77
C VAL A 316 14.33 -8.41 -6.57
N ARG A 317 15.01 -8.19 -7.70
CA ARG A 317 15.49 -9.18 -8.68
C ARG A 317 16.93 -8.84 -9.09
N SER A 318 17.83 -8.93 -8.12
CA SER A 318 19.28 -8.86 -8.35
C SER A 318 19.88 -10.27 -8.52
N ALA A 319 21.17 -10.37 -8.84
CA ALA A 319 21.89 -11.65 -8.87
C ALA A 319 22.09 -12.24 -7.46
N SER A 320 22.27 -11.38 -6.45
CA SER A 320 22.55 -11.76 -5.05
C SER A 320 21.30 -11.94 -4.19
N LEU A 321 20.19 -11.29 -4.55
CA LEU A 321 18.91 -11.38 -3.85
C LEU A 321 17.73 -11.32 -4.83
N ARG A 322 16.87 -12.35 -4.77
CA ARG A 322 15.53 -12.37 -5.35
C ARG A 322 14.50 -12.52 -4.23
N ARG A 323 13.58 -11.56 -4.11
CA ARG A 323 12.53 -11.56 -3.09
C ARG A 323 11.34 -10.72 -3.55
N GLU A 324 10.15 -11.27 -3.39
CA GLU A 324 8.88 -10.55 -3.47
C GLU A 324 8.27 -10.52 -2.07
N LEU A 325 7.97 -9.32 -1.58
CA LEU A 325 7.25 -9.06 -0.35
C LEU A 325 5.84 -8.62 -0.70
N ALA A 326 4.88 -9.12 0.07
CA ALA A 326 3.50 -8.67 0.07
C ALA A 326 3.11 -8.27 1.50
N GLY A 327 2.10 -7.41 1.59
CA GLY A 327 1.46 -6.99 2.82
C GLY A 327 0.64 -8.12 3.46
N SER A 328 -0.29 -7.73 4.33
CA SER A 328 -1.11 -8.67 5.09
C SER A 328 -2.49 -8.10 5.38
N HIS A 329 -3.49 -8.96 5.50
CA HIS A 329 -4.77 -8.64 6.13
C HIS A 329 -5.18 -9.74 7.13
N ALA A 330 -6.12 -9.45 8.04
CA ALA A 330 -6.50 -10.39 9.10
C ALA A 330 -6.96 -11.79 8.60
N PRO A 331 -7.79 -11.94 7.56
CA PRO A 331 -8.09 -13.27 7.00
C PRO A 331 -6.94 -13.96 6.23
N SER A 332 -5.76 -13.34 6.04
CA SER A 332 -4.62 -13.97 5.33
C SER A 332 -4.01 -15.11 6.16
N PHE A 333 -4.30 -15.15 7.46
CA PHE A 333 -3.91 -16.23 8.36
C PHE A 333 -4.79 -17.49 8.23
N LEU A 334 -5.95 -17.39 7.55
CA LEU A 334 -6.90 -18.50 7.38
C LEU A 334 -6.80 -19.20 6.02
N VAL A 335 -6.10 -18.59 5.06
CA VAL A 335 -5.83 -19.18 3.73
C VAL A 335 -4.41 -19.72 3.72
N THR A 336 -4.25 -21.02 3.49
CA THR A 336 -2.95 -21.73 3.50
C THR A 336 -2.07 -21.47 2.27
N GLY A 337 -2.15 -20.27 1.68
CA GLY A 337 -1.36 -19.84 0.55
C GLY A 337 -1.07 -18.34 0.60
N ASN A 338 0.19 -17.96 0.36
CA ASN A 338 0.55 -16.58 0.07
C ASN A 338 -0.04 -16.21 -1.31
N LEU A 339 -1.27 -15.70 -1.32
CA LEU A 339 -1.82 -15.00 -2.48
C LEU A 339 -0.93 -13.78 -2.75
N LYS A 340 -0.21 -13.78 -3.86
CA LYS A 340 0.53 -12.61 -4.32
C LYS A 340 -0.47 -11.51 -4.67
N ALA A 341 -0.18 -10.28 -4.25
CA ALA A 341 -0.91 -9.11 -4.69
C ALA A 341 -0.82 -9.00 -6.23
N VAL A 342 -1.98 -8.90 -6.90
CA VAL A 342 -2.04 -8.60 -8.34
C VAL A 342 -2.29 -7.11 -8.49
N LEU A 343 -1.32 -6.43 -9.10
CA LEU A 343 -1.27 -4.97 -9.15
C LEU A 343 -1.48 -4.49 -10.59
N PRO A 344 -2.34 -3.48 -10.82
CA PRO A 344 -2.53 -2.93 -12.14
C PRO A 344 -1.45 -1.91 -12.51
N ASN A 345 -0.85 -1.22 -11.54
CA ASN A 345 0.12 -0.15 -11.77
C ASN A 345 1.34 -0.31 -10.85
N VAL A 346 2.53 -0.37 -11.44
CA VAL A 346 3.78 -0.64 -10.73
C VAL A 346 4.84 0.38 -11.11
N LEU A 347 5.54 0.92 -10.12
CA LEU A 347 6.75 1.68 -10.32
C LEU A 347 7.94 0.72 -10.25
N GLY A 348 8.60 0.53 -11.37
CA GLY A 348 9.78 -0.31 -11.54
C GLY A 348 11.07 0.49 -11.64
N ALA A 349 12.17 -0.14 -11.27
CA ALA A 349 13.53 0.31 -11.57
C ALA A 349 14.24 -0.77 -12.40
N ARG A 350 14.77 -0.38 -13.56
CA ARG A 350 15.53 -1.24 -14.48
C ARG A 350 16.95 -0.69 -14.62
N ARG A 351 17.94 -1.57 -14.74
CA ARG A 351 19.33 -1.16 -15.01
C ARG A 351 19.38 -0.30 -16.27
N LYS A 352 20.06 0.83 -16.22
CA LYS A 352 20.42 1.53 -17.46
C LYS A 352 21.29 0.61 -18.30
N ALA A 353 21.12 0.65 -19.62
CA ALA A 353 22.14 0.10 -20.51
C ALA A 353 23.47 0.77 -20.16
N ALA A 354 24.53 -0.03 -20.01
CA ALA A 354 25.87 0.53 -19.91
C ALA A 354 26.09 1.40 -21.16
N ALA A 355 26.45 2.68 -20.96
CA ALA A 355 26.79 3.55 -22.08
C ALA A 355 27.85 2.84 -22.92
N ALA A 356 27.52 2.54 -24.18
CA ALA A 356 28.43 1.84 -25.06
C ALA A 356 29.71 2.67 -25.14
N VAL A 357 30.81 2.11 -24.62
CA VAL A 357 32.13 2.74 -24.76
C VAL A 357 32.36 2.87 -26.27
N PRO A 358 32.55 4.09 -26.80
CA PRO A 358 32.89 4.26 -28.20
C PRO A 358 34.13 3.40 -28.47
N ALA A 359 34.05 2.53 -29.46
CA ALA A 359 35.22 1.76 -29.87
C ALA A 359 36.34 2.78 -30.19
N PRO A 360 37.57 2.58 -29.68
CA PRO A 360 38.65 3.51 -29.98
C PRO A 360 38.82 3.56 -31.49
N ASP A 361 38.85 4.79 -32.04
CA ASP A 361 38.95 5.01 -33.48
C ASP A 361 40.10 4.18 -34.06
N ALA A 362 39.78 3.33 -35.03
CA ALA A 362 40.78 2.55 -35.72
C ALA A 362 41.78 3.52 -36.38
N PRO A 363 43.10 3.35 -36.18
CA PRO A 363 44.08 4.24 -36.77
C PRO A 363 43.92 4.26 -38.30
N PRO A 364 44.05 5.44 -38.94
CA PRO A 364 43.81 5.57 -40.37
C PRO A 364 44.75 4.64 -41.14
N ALA A 365 44.17 3.82 -42.03
CA ALA A 365 44.93 2.89 -42.84
C ALA A 365 45.99 3.64 -43.66
N GLU A 366 47.25 3.26 -43.49
CA GLU A 366 48.36 3.78 -44.30
C GLU A 366 48.07 3.51 -45.78
N ARG A 367 48.02 4.57 -46.59
CA ARG A 367 47.95 4.42 -48.04
C ARG A 367 49.32 3.98 -48.53
N SER A 368 49.44 2.72 -48.90
CA SER A 368 50.57 2.22 -49.67
C SER A 368 50.68 2.99 -50.99
N THR A 369 51.70 3.81 -51.11
CA THR A 369 52.14 4.38 -52.39
C THR A 369 52.78 3.27 -53.22
N PRO A 370 52.35 3.04 -54.48
CA PRO A 370 53.07 2.14 -55.38
C PRO A 370 54.39 2.80 -55.80
N SER A 371 55.47 2.03 -55.80
CA SER A 371 56.75 2.45 -56.37
C SER A 371 56.72 2.34 -57.89
N GLU A 372 57.22 3.37 -58.58
CA GLU A 372 57.79 3.27 -59.94
C GLU A 372 59.31 3.07 -59.86
#